data_AF-A0A1V9FKE3-F1
#
_entry.id   AF-A0A1V9FKE3-F1
#
_cell.length_a   1.000
_cell.length_b   1.000
_cell.length_c   1.000
_cell.angle_alpha   90.00
_cell.angle_beta   90.00
_cell.angle_gamma   90.00
#
_symmetry.space_group_name_H-M   'P 1'
#
loop_
_entity.id
_entity.type
_entity.pdbx_description
1 polymer ?
#
loop_
_entity_poly.entity_id
_entity_poly.type
_entity_poly.pdbx_seq_one_letter_code
_entity_poly.pdbx_strand_id
1 'polypeptide(L)'
;MPRLYIIAGCNGAGKTTASLTILPDILKVREFVNADGIAAGLSPLNVESVAFEAGRIMLRRIQQLMEEKEDLAFETTLSTRSYVSLIKKARANGYKITLLYFWLMSPDFAKQRVTERVRKGGHYIPDDVVERRYYRGIANLLNLYAPIVDNWAVIDNMDIEQNIIAKGSGNGDKLILNAELWNIFSNQSKVMEDKTIYLDEFSEQILEGMRKAMKKLVVTSAKMDEELVIRDKDGQVRSVPAKELLHIVEKY
;
A
#
# COMPACT_ATOMS: atom_id res chain seq x y z
N MET A 1 12.67 27.72 -4.87
CA MET A 1 12.94 26.58 -3.97
C MET A 1 12.41 25.33 -4.67
N PRO A 2 13.27 24.38 -5.02
CA PRO A 2 12.85 23.19 -5.75
C PRO A 2 12.06 22.23 -4.85
N ARG A 3 11.22 21.39 -5.44
CA ARG A 3 10.26 20.52 -4.75
C ARG A 3 10.51 19.06 -5.07
N LEU A 4 10.53 18.24 -4.02
CA LEU A 4 10.67 16.79 -4.09
C LEU A 4 9.39 16.15 -3.59
N TYR A 5 8.72 15.41 -4.46
CA TYR A 5 7.53 14.65 -4.12
C TYR A 5 7.85 13.16 -4.00
N ILE A 6 7.39 12.54 -2.92
CA ILE A 6 7.57 11.11 -2.68
C ILE A 6 6.18 10.49 -2.73
N ILE A 7 5.90 9.72 -3.77
CA ILE A 7 4.64 9.00 -3.93
C ILE A 7 4.86 7.59 -3.35
N ALA A 8 4.31 7.37 -2.16
CA ALA A 8 4.56 6.20 -1.34
C ALA A 8 3.29 5.37 -1.12
N GLY A 9 3.43 4.11 -0.70
CA GLY A 9 2.30 3.21 -0.43
C GLY A 9 2.48 1.79 -0.98
N CYS A 10 1.68 0.84 -0.49
CA CYS A 10 1.81 -0.56 -0.86
C CYS A 10 1.54 -0.83 -2.35
N ASN A 11 1.91 -2.02 -2.83
CA ASN A 11 1.55 -2.45 -4.18
C ASN A 11 0.01 -2.49 -4.31
N GLY A 12 -0.53 -2.09 -5.47
CA GLY A 12 -1.98 -2.00 -5.68
C GLY A 12 -2.67 -0.76 -5.08
N ALA A 13 -1.97 0.09 -4.33
CA ALA A 13 -2.55 1.31 -3.72
C ALA A 13 -2.87 2.45 -4.70
N GLY A 14 -2.78 2.27 -6.02
CA GLY A 14 -3.12 3.31 -7.01
C GLY A 14 -2.11 4.45 -7.17
N LYS A 15 -0.89 4.32 -6.62
CA LYS A 15 0.17 5.34 -6.66
C LYS A 15 0.45 5.88 -8.07
N THR A 16 0.72 4.99 -9.02
CA THR A 16 1.08 5.39 -10.38
C THR A 16 -0.07 6.12 -11.07
N THR A 17 -1.30 5.61 -10.93
CA THR A 17 -2.50 6.25 -11.46
C THR A 17 -2.68 7.66 -10.90
N ALA A 18 -2.59 7.82 -9.58
CA ALA A 18 -2.71 9.13 -8.95
C ALA A 18 -1.56 10.07 -9.36
N SER A 19 -0.34 9.54 -9.50
CA SER A 19 0.84 10.31 -9.90
C SER A 19 0.70 10.91 -11.30
N LEU A 20 0.21 10.12 -12.27
CA LEU A 20 0.08 10.54 -13.65
C LEU A 20 -0.94 11.67 -13.86
N THR A 21 -1.86 11.87 -12.92
CA THR A 21 -2.82 12.98 -12.95
C THR A 21 -2.36 14.14 -12.06
N ILE A 22 -2.01 13.86 -10.80
CA ILE A 22 -1.70 14.91 -9.81
C ILE A 22 -0.41 15.64 -10.15
N LEU A 23 0.63 14.94 -10.62
CA LEU A 23 1.94 15.55 -10.86
C LEU A 23 1.91 16.57 -11.99
N PRO A 24 1.48 16.26 -13.23
CA PRO A 24 1.52 17.23 -14.32
C PRO A 24 0.47 18.33 -14.18
N ASP A 25 -0.77 17.98 -13.81
CA ASP A 25 -1.90 18.92 -13.91
C ASP A 25 -2.01 19.83 -12.69
N ILE A 26 -1.77 19.28 -11.49
CA ILE A 26 -1.97 20.00 -10.23
C ILE A 26 -0.63 20.55 -9.70
N LEU A 27 0.38 19.68 -9.61
CA LEU A 27 1.68 20.04 -9.00
C LEU A 27 2.67 20.63 -10.01
N LYS A 28 2.38 20.52 -11.31
CA LYS A 28 3.23 20.96 -12.43
C LYS A 28 4.63 20.35 -12.42
N VAL A 29 4.72 19.11 -11.95
CA VAL A 29 5.95 18.30 -11.90
C VAL A 29 5.98 17.40 -13.12
N ARG A 30 7.02 17.54 -13.95
CA ARG A 30 7.21 16.72 -15.16
C ARG A 30 8.09 15.51 -14.90
N GLU A 31 9.05 15.64 -13.99
CA GLU A 31 10.05 14.61 -13.72
C GLU A 31 9.50 13.60 -12.71
N PHE A 32 8.94 12.50 -13.21
CA PHE A 32 8.46 11.39 -12.39
C PHE A 32 9.32 10.14 -12.60
N VAL A 33 10.08 9.75 -11.58
CA VAL A 33 11.02 8.62 -11.66
C VAL A 33 10.43 7.39 -10.94
N ASN A 34 10.25 6.29 -11.68
CA ASN A 34 9.66 5.05 -11.16
C ASN A 34 10.52 3.83 -11.55
N ALA A 35 10.95 3.04 -10.57
CA ALA A 35 11.73 1.82 -10.79
C ALA A 35 10.97 0.78 -11.63
N ASP A 36 9.66 0.62 -11.45
CA ASP A 36 8.87 -0.35 -12.21
C ASP A 36 8.81 0.04 -13.70
N GLY A 37 8.69 1.34 -13.99
CA GLY A 37 8.73 1.86 -15.36
C GLY A 37 10.10 1.70 -16.02
N ILE A 38 11.18 1.93 -15.25
CA ILE A 38 12.56 1.71 -15.74
C ILE A 38 12.80 0.22 -16.01
N ALA A 39 12.39 -0.67 -15.10
CA ALA A 39 12.54 -2.12 -15.28
C ALA A 39 11.77 -2.62 -16.52
N ALA A 40 10.54 -2.13 -16.72
CA ALA A 40 9.75 -2.43 -17.92
C ALA A 40 10.41 -1.92 -19.21
N GLY A 41 11.06 -0.75 -19.17
CA GLY A 41 11.83 -0.24 -20.31
C GLY A 41 13.10 -1.04 -20.61
N LEU A 42 13.78 -1.56 -19.59
CA LEU A 42 15.00 -2.37 -19.76
C LEU A 42 14.69 -3.79 -20.24
N SER A 43 13.67 -4.44 -19.68
CA SER A 43 13.35 -5.83 -19.96
C SER A 43 11.84 -6.07 -19.79
N PRO A 44 11.02 -5.72 -20.80
CA PRO A 44 9.57 -5.75 -20.68
C PRO A 44 9.00 -7.15 -20.39
N LEU A 45 9.73 -8.21 -20.75
CA LEU A 45 9.33 -9.60 -20.52
C LEU A 45 10.02 -10.25 -19.31
N ASN A 46 10.99 -9.59 -18.67
CA ASN A 46 11.74 -10.14 -17.53
C ASN A 46 12.18 -9.04 -16.55
N VAL A 47 11.23 -8.22 -16.11
CA VAL A 47 11.47 -7.06 -15.25
C VAL A 47 12.13 -7.41 -13.91
N GLU A 48 11.88 -8.61 -13.37
CA GLU A 48 12.45 -9.04 -12.09
C GLU A 48 13.96 -9.17 -12.15
N SER A 49 14.48 -9.69 -13.27
CA SER A 49 15.93 -9.86 -13.48
C SER A 49 16.71 -8.55 -13.46
N VAL A 50 16.06 -7.44 -13.82
CA VAL A 50 16.67 -6.10 -13.92
C VAL A 50 16.25 -5.17 -12.78
N ALA A 51 15.50 -5.65 -11.77
CA ALA A 51 14.96 -4.80 -10.70
C ALA A 51 16.04 -4.03 -9.92
N PHE A 52 17.19 -4.66 -9.65
CA PHE A 52 18.31 -3.99 -8.98
C PHE A 52 18.98 -2.93 -9.87
N GLU A 53 19.11 -3.20 -11.15
CA GLU A 53 19.67 -2.24 -12.12
C GLU A 53 18.74 -1.04 -12.29
N ALA A 54 17.44 -1.28 -12.43
CA ALA A 54 16.41 -0.24 -12.50
C ALA A 54 16.44 0.66 -11.26
N GLY A 55 16.60 0.08 -10.06
CA GLY A 55 16.77 0.85 -8.82
C GLY A 55 18.03 1.75 -8.82
N ARG A 56 19.16 1.27 -9.37
CA ARG A 56 20.38 2.10 -9.50
C ARG A 56 20.19 3.23 -10.52
N ILE A 57 19.53 2.96 -11.65
CA ILE A 57 19.22 3.97 -12.66
C ILE A 57 18.30 5.04 -12.07
N MET A 58 17.25 4.62 -11.36
CA MET A 58 16.34 5.53 -10.65
C MET A 58 17.10 6.48 -9.71
N LEU A 59 17.97 5.94 -8.85
CA LEU A 59 18.76 6.76 -7.93
C LEU A 59 19.71 7.73 -8.64
N ARG A 60 20.35 7.30 -9.74
CA ARG A 60 21.20 8.18 -10.56
C ARG A 60 20.39 9.31 -11.19
N ARG A 61 19.22 9.01 -11.77
CA ARG A 61 18.35 10.04 -12.37
C ARG A 61 17.87 11.05 -11.33
N ILE A 62 17.47 10.58 -10.15
CA ILE A 62 17.09 11.45 -9.04
C ILE A 62 18.26 12.37 -8.64
N GLN A 63 19.48 11.84 -8.54
CA GLN A 63 20.65 12.64 -8.20
C GLN A 63 20.93 13.72 -9.24
N GLN A 64 20.90 13.36 -10.53
CA GLN A 64 21.05 14.32 -11.63
C GLN A 64 20.03 15.46 -11.55
N LEU A 65 18.75 15.12 -11.36
CA LEU A 65 17.68 16.11 -11.24
C LEU A 65 17.85 17.04 -10.03
N MET A 66 18.38 16.52 -8.92
CA MET A 66 18.71 17.33 -7.73
C MET A 66 19.87 18.30 -7.97
N GLU A 67 20.86 17.90 -8.78
CA GLU A 67 21.98 18.74 -9.20
C GLU A 67 21.50 19.86 -10.14
N GLU A 68 20.55 19.54 -11.03
CA GLU A 68 19.88 20.48 -11.96
C GLU A 68 18.84 21.39 -11.28
N LYS A 69 18.52 21.16 -9.99
CA LYS A 69 17.50 21.88 -9.21
C LYS A 69 16.08 21.77 -9.78
N GLU A 70 15.78 20.66 -10.45
CA GLU A 70 14.46 20.39 -11.01
C GLU A 70 13.43 20.03 -9.94
N ASP A 71 12.17 20.41 -10.16
CA ASP A 71 11.03 19.87 -9.40
C ASP A 71 10.83 18.42 -9.85
N LEU A 72 10.91 17.47 -8.91
CA LEU A 72 10.85 16.04 -9.22
C LEU A 72 9.94 15.26 -8.27
N ALA A 73 9.50 14.10 -8.74
CA ALA A 73 8.76 13.11 -7.98
C ALA A 73 9.36 11.72 -8.18
N PHE A 74 9.29 10.87 -7.16
CA PHE A 74 9.58 9.45 -7.34
C PHE A 74 8.57 8.55 -6.63
N GLU A 75 8.33 7.38 -7.22
CA GLU A 75 7.43 6.37 -6.66
C GLU A 75 8.20 5.33 -5.85
N THR A 76 7.64 4.92 -4.71
CA THR A 76 8.21 3.85 -3.89
C THR A 76 7.14 3.13 -3.08
N THR A 77 7.40 1.88 -2.68
CA THR A 77 6.59 1.23 -1.63
C THR A 77 6.96 1.70 -0.22
N LEU A 78 8.04 2.47 -0.10
CA LEU A 78 8.63 2.91 1.17
C LEU A 78 9.10 1.75 2.06
N SER A 79 9.18 0.53 1.53
CA SER A 79 9.55 -0.68 2.29
C SER A 79 11.05 -0.83 2.55
N THR A 80 11.87 0.05 1.99
CA THR A 80 13.33 0.13 2.19
C THR A 80 13.71 1.38 2.97
N ARG A 81 14.86 1.36 3.64
CA ARG A 81 15.45 2.50 4.36
C ARG A 81 16.36 3.35 3.47
N SER A 82 16.69 2.88 2.26
CA SER A 82 17.71 3.49 1.39
C SER A 82 17.40 4.94 0.99
N TYR A 83 16.13 5.32 0.92
CA TYR A 83 15.73 6.69 0.55
C TYR A 83 15.91 7.71 1.69
N VAL A 84 16.17 7.29 2.93
CA VAL A 84 16.46 8.22 4.04
C VAL A 84 17.68 9.09 3.74
N SER A 85 18.75 8.49 3.21
CA SER A 85 19.96 9.25 2.82
C SER A 85 19.66 10.22 1.67
N LEU A 86 18.87 9.78 0.68
CA LEU A 86 18.43 10.61 -0.43
C LEU A 86 17.67 11.86 0.05
N ILE A 87 16.70 11.68 0.96
CA ILE A 87 15.89 12.79 1.50
C ILE A 87 16.75 13.79 2.25
N LYS A 88 17.69 13.31 3.07
CA LYS A 88 18.65 14.19 3.77
C LYS A 88 19.50 15.00 2.78
N LYS A 89 19.97 14.37 1.70
CA LYS A 89 20.70 15.06 0.62
C LYS A 89 19.83 16.09 -0.10
N ALA A 90 18.57 15.75 -0.42
CA ALA A 90 17.64 16.68 -1.06
C ALA A 90 17.40 17.91 -0.17
N ARG A 91 17.15 17.71 1.13
CA ARG A 91 16.98 18.80 2.10
C ARG A 91 18.23 19.69 2.18
N ALA A 92 19.42 19.10 2.25
CA ALA A 92 20.68 19.84 2.22
C ALA A 92 20.87 20.64 0.90
N ASN A 93 20.23 20.19 -0.18
CA ASN A 93 20.18 20.87 -1.47
C ASN A 93 19.06 21.93 -1.59
N GLY A 94 18.36 22.25 -0.50
CA GLY A 94 17.32 23.27 -0.46
C GLY A 94 15.97 22.82 -1.00
N TYR A 95 15.72 21.51 -1.09
CA TYR A 95 14.42 21.00 -1.50
C TYR A 95 13.37 21.12 -0.40
N LYS A 96 12.15 21.51 -0.79
CA LYS A 96 10.94 21.26 0.00
C LYS A 96 10.40 19.87 -0.33
N ILE A 97 10.24 19.03 0.68
CA ILE A 97 9.96 17.60 0.55
C ILE A 97 8.54 17.30 1.02
N THR A 98 7.73 16.76 0.13
CA THR A 98 6.35 16.35 0.40
C THR A 98 6.18 14.86 0.12
N LEU A 99 5.68 14.11 1.10
CA LEU A 99 5.40 12.68 0.97
C LEU A 99 3.89 12.43 0.96
N LEU A 100 3.39 11.79 -0.09
CA LEU A 100 2.00 11.35 -0.21
C LEU A 100 1.97 9.83 -0.09
N TYR A 101 1.36 9.30 0.97
CA TYR A 101 1.30 7.87 1.25
C TYR A 101 -0.10 7.33 0.97
N PHE A 102 -0.24 6.52 -0.08
CA PHE A 102 -1.48 5.85 -0.45
C PHE A 102 -1.61 4.53 0.28
N TRP A 103 -2.71 4.38 1.02
CA TRP A 103 -2.97 3.24 1.87
C TRP A 103 -4.24 2.49 1.44
N LEU A 104 -4.27 1.19 1.77
CA LEU A 104 -5.41 0.30 1.61
C LEU A 104 -5.68 -0.35 2.96
N MET A 105 -6.92 -0.72 3.25
CA MET A 105 -7.34 -1.24 4.56
C MET A 105 -6.57 -2.49 5.01
N SER A 106 -6.17 -3.37 4.08
CA SER A 106 -5.48 -4.63 4.40
C SER A 106 -4.49 -5.07 3.31
N PRO A 107 -3.51 -5.95 3.64
CA PRO A 107 -2.67 -6.58 2.64
C PRO A 107 -3.45 -7.47 1.66
N ASP A 108 -4.58 -8.04 2.06
CA ASP A 108 -5.41 -8.86 1.15
C ASP A 108 -6.07 -8.01 0.06
N PHE A 109 -6.50 -6.78 0.39
CA PHE A 109 -6.93 -5.83 -0.63
C PHE A 109 -5.80 -5.47 -1.60
N ALA A 110 -4.58 -5.30 -1.09
CA ALA A 110 -3.40 -5.07 -1.93
C ALA A 110 -3.15 -6.24 -2.90
N LYS A 111 -3.19 -7.48 -2.40
CA LYS A 111 -3.02 -8.72 -3.21
C LYS A 111 -4.12 -8.86 -4.26
N GLN A 112 -5.38 -8.58 -3.91
CA GLN A 112 -6.50 -8.58 -4.85
C GLN A 112 -6.31 -7.55 -5.97
N ARG A 113 -5.91 -6.32 -5.63
CA ARG A 113 -5.65 -5.28 -6.64
C ARG A 113 -4.44 -5.61 -7.54
N VAL A 114 -3.40 -6.23 -6.99
CA VAL A 114 -2.27 -6.75 -7.78
C VAL A 114 -2.74 -7.84 -8.75
N THR A 115 -3.55 -8.78 -8.28
CA THR A 115 -4.13 -9.85 -9.12
C THR A 115 -4.93 -9.28 -10.29
N GLU A 116 -5.82 -8.32 -10.04
CA GLU A 116 -6.59 -7.66 -11.10
C GLU A 116 -5.71 -6.91 -12.10
N ARG A 117 -4.65 -6.26 -11.63
CA ARG A 117 -3.68 -5.61 -12.52
C ARG A 117 -2.94 -6.61 -13.40
N VAL A 118 -2.57 -7.77 -12.87
CA VAL A 118 -1.92 -8.84 -13.65
C VAL A 118 -2.86 -9.40 -14.71
N ARG A 119 -4.14 -9.59 -14.39
CA ARG A 119 -5.17 -9.99 -15.37
C ARG A 119 -5.30 -8.99 -16.54
N LYS A 120 -4.98 -7.71 -16.30
CA LYS A 120 -4.96 -6.64 -17.31
C LYS A 120 -3.58 -6.47 -17.99
N GLY A 121 -2.66 -7.41 -17.82
CA GLY A 121 -1.33 -7.41 -18.44
C GLY A 121 -0.24 -6.67 -17.66
N GLY A 122 -0.48 -6.32 -16.40
CA GLY A 122 0.55 -5.71 -15.55
C GLY A 122 1.49 -6.72 -14.89
N HIS A 123 2.51 -6.20 -14.20
CA HIS A 123 3.54 -7.01 -13.55
C HIS A 123 3.04 -7.76 -12.30
N TYR A 124 3.36 -9.07 -12.23
CA TYR A 124 3.13 -9.94 -11.08
C TYR A 124 4.08 -9.62 -9.93
N ILE A 125 3.59 -9.72 -8.69
CA ILE A 125 4.41 -9.60 -7.50
C ILE A 125 3.95 -10.70 -6.54
N PRO A 126 4.86 -11.52 -5.98
CA PRO A 126 4.50 -12.55 -5.02
C PRO A 126 3.75 -11.99 -3.80
N ASP A 127 2.76 -12.72 -3.31
CA ASP A 127 1.88 -12.28 -2.21
C ASP A 127 2.64 -12.00 -0.91
N ASP A 128 3.65 -12.81 -0.59
CA ASP A 128 4.54 -12.62 0.56
C ASP A 128 5.35 -11.32 0.43
N VAL A 129 5.75 -10.97 -0.79
CA VAL A 129 6.44 -9.72 -1.10
C VAL A 129 5.49 -8.53 -0.95
N VAL A 130 4.25 -8.65 -1.44
CA VAL A 130 3.22 -7.60 -1.29
C VAL A 130 2.96 -7.33 0.20
N GLU A 131 2.71 -8.38 0.98
CA GLU A 131 2.41 -8.28 2.41
C GLU A 131 3.58 -7.72 3.21
N ARG A 132 4.79 -8.23 2.99
CA ARG A 132 6.00 -7.70 3.63
C ARG A 132 6.19 -6.23 3.30
N ARG A 133 6.00 -5.82 2.04
CA ARG A 133 6.15 -4.41 1.63
C ARG A 133 5.06 -3.53 2.22
N TYR A 134 3.84 -4.04 2.36
CA TYR A 134 2.72 -3.35 2.98
C TYR A 134 3.08 -2.91 4.40
N TYR A 135 3.41 -3.84 5.29
CA TYR A 135 3.70 -3.49 6.68
C TYR A 135 5.01 -2.70 6.83
N ARG A 136 6.07 -3.05 6.06
CA ARG A 136 7.34 -2.29 6.07
C ARG A 136 7.13 -0.84 5.68
N GLY A 137 6.30 -0.59 4.66
CA GLY A 137 6.03 0.75 4.18
C GLY A 137 5.40 1.64 5.26
N ILE A 138 4.43 1.09 6.00
CA ILE A 138 3.73 1.78 7.09
C ILE A 138 4.69 2.08 8.24
N ALA A 139 5.43 1.06 8.70
CA ALA A 139 6.41 1.22 9.79
C ALA A 139 7.50 2.24 9.42
N ASN A 140 8.05 2.15 8.22
CA ASN A 140 9.04 3.10 7.75
C ASN A 140 8.48 4.51 7.61
N LEU A 141 7.23 4.66 7.14
CA LEU A 141 6.59 5.97 7.05
C LEU A 141 6.64 6.67 8.41
N LEU A 142 6.11 6.02 9.45
CA LEU A 142 5.98 6.60 10.78
C LEU A 142 7.34 6.83 11.44
N ASN A 143 8.23 5.84 11.35
CA ASN A 143 9.46 5.83 12.16
C ASN A 143 10.66 6.48 11.47
N LEU A 144 10.71 6.49 10.14
CA LEU A 144 11.90 6.91 9.39
C LEU A 144 11.67 8.11 8.49
N TYR A 145 10.50 8.20 7.85
CA TYR A 145 10.27 9.15 6.76
C TYR A 145 9.49 10.40 7.19
N ALA A 146 8.38 10.24 7.93
CA ALA A 146 7.58 11.35 8.42
C ALA A 146 8.39 12.39 9.22
N PRO A 147 9.37 12.00 10.08
CA PRO A 147 10.19 12.98 10.81
C PRO A 147 11.19 13.77 9.95
N ILE A 148 11.49 13.31 8.73
CA ILE A 148 12.58 13.89 7.90
C ILE A 148 12.08 14.56 6.61
N VAL A 149 10.77 14.65 6.42
CA VAL A 149 10.16 15.41 5.32
C VAL A 149 9.52 16.68 5.85
N ASP A 150 9.18 17.62 4.97
CA ASP A 150 8.57 18.88 5.41
C ASP A 150 7.06 18.72 5.53
N ASN A 151 6.45 17.93 4.65
CA ASN A 151 5.03 17.59 4.70
C ASN A 151 4.83 16.11 4.42
N TRP A 152 3.89 15.50 5.10
CA TRP A 152 3.41 14.16 4.78
C TRP A 152 1.89 14.10 4.89
N ALA A 153 1.27 13.24 4.08
CA ALA A 153 -0.15 12.92 4.16
C ALA A 153 -0.35 11.42 3.95
N VAL A 154 -1.25 10.82 4.73
CA VAL A 154 -1.75 9.46 4.53
C VAL A 154 -3.13 9.57 3.90
N ILE A 155 -3.30 8.91 2.77
CA ILE A 155 -4.49 8.96 1.92
C ILE A 155 -5.11 7.57 1.89
N ASP A 156 -6.39 7.50 2.25
CA ASP A 156 -7.21 6.33 2.00
C ASP A 156 -7.55 6.25 0.52
N ASN A 157 -7.24 5.11 -0.10
CA ASN A 157 -7.55 4.85 -1.49
C ASN A 157 -8.38 3.57 -1.67
N MET A 158 -9.26 3.27 -0.71
CA MET A 158 -10.23 2.18 -0.78
C MET A 158 -11.36 2.45 -1.77
N ASP A 159 -11.93 3.65 -1.76
CA ASP A 159 -13.12 4.02 -2.53
C ASP A 159 -12.84 5.04 -3.66
N ILE A 160 -13.89 5.40 -4.41
CA ILE A 160 -13.86 6.41 -5.47
C ILE A 160 -13.53 7.79 -4.89
N GLU A 161 -14.08 8.12 -3.72
CA GLU A 161 -13.77 9.34 -2.99
C GLU A 161 -12.57 9.11 -2.08
N GLN A 162 -11.42 9.65 -2.47
CA GLN A 162 -10.21 9.57 -1.67
C GLN A 162 -10.26 10.54 -0.49
N ASN A 163 -9.91 10.03 0.69
CA ASN A 163 -9.91 10.80 1.93
C ASN A 163 -8.51 10.89 2.53
N ILE A 164 -8.12 12.08 3.00
CA ILE A 164 -6.90 12.21 3.80
C ILE A 164 -7.21 11.71 5.21
N ILE A 165 -6.51 10.66 5.65
CA ILE A 165 -6.64 10.10 6.99
C ILE A 165 -5.96 11.02 8.01
N ALA A 166 -4.72 11.41 7.71
CA ALA A 166 -3.93 12.31 8.54
C ALA A 166 -2.88 13.03 7.69
N LYS A 167 -2.44 14.19 8.17
CA LYS A 167 -1.33 14.95 7.58
C LYS A 167 -0.48 15.58 8.66
N GLY A 168 0.77 15.86 8.35
CA GLY A 168 1.68 16.48 9.30
C GLY A 168 2.97 16.96 8.66
N SER A 169 3.91 17.34 9.51
CA SER A 169 5.23 17.85 9.14
C SER A 169 6.33 17.22 9.99
N GLY A 170 7.58 17.32 9.51
CA GLY A 170 8.74 16.74 10.19
C GLY A 170 9.09 17.36 11.55
N ASN A 171 8.45 18.46 11.93
CA ASN A 171 8.58 19.08 13.27
C ASN A 171 7.71 18.40 14.34
N GLY A 172 6.92 17.38 13.98
CA GLY A 172 6.06 16.66 14.91
C GLY A 172 4.59 17.08 14.88
N ASP A 173 4.24 18.16 14.17
CA ASP A 173 2.84 18.55 14.00
C ASP A 173 2.09 17.49 13.19
N LYS A 174 0.92 17.10 13.70
CA LYS A 174 0.06 16.10 13.06
C LYS A 174 -1.40 16.46 13.28
N LEU A 175 -2.15 16.50 12.19
CA LEU A 175 -3.60 16.61 12.17
C LEU A 175 -4.19 15.27 11.73
N ILE A 176 -4.99 14.66 12.61
CA ILE A 176 -5.77 13.46 12.32
C ILE A 176 -7.16 13.91 11.87
N LEU A 177 -7.53 13.56 10.65
CA LEU A 177 -8.82 13.92 10.05
C LEU A 177 -9.84 12.78 10.17
N ASN A 178 -9.36 11.53 10.14
CA ASN A 178 -10.15 10.34 10.42
C ASN A 178 -9.44 9.49 11.49
N ALA A 179 -9.94 9.55 12.73
CA ALA A 179 -9.33 8.88 13.88
C ALA A 179 -9.42 7.35 13.81
N GLU A 180 -10.52 6.82 13.28
CA GLU A 180 -10.72 5.38 13.14
C GLU A 180 -9.72 4.77 12.16
N LEU A 181 -9.65 5.32 10.94
CA LEU A 181 -8.69 4.86 9.93
C LEU A 181 -7.25 5.10 10.37
N TRP A 182 -6.97 6.19 11.08
CA TRP A 182 -5.63 6.44 11.63
C TRP A 182 -5.23 5.38 12.66
N ASN A 183 -6.15 4.95 13.52
CA ASN A 183 -5.88 3.89 14.49
C ASN A 183 -5.60 2.55 13.81
N ILE A 184 -6.38 2.20 12.78
CA ILE A 184 -6.13 0.99 11.97
C ILE A 184 -4.76 1.08 11.29
N PHE A 185 -4.51 2.16 10.55
CA PHE A 185 -3.26 2.43 9.85
C PHE A 185 -2.03 2.35 10.77
N SER A 186 -2.06 3.06 11.90
CA SER A 186 -0.92 3.14 12.80
C SER A 186 -0.66 1.83 13.55
N ASN A 187 -1.69 1.05 13.89
CA ASN A 187 -1.50 -0.26 14.50
C ASN A 187 -0.88 -1.28 13.52
N GLN A 188 -1.11 -1.15 12.22
CA GLN A 188 -0.46 -2.00 11.21
C GLN A 188 1.06 -1.81 11.15
N SER A 189 1.61 -0.69 11.62
CA SER A 189 3.07 -0.52 11.73
C SER A 189 3.73 -1.51 12.69
N LYS A 190 2.99 -1.97 13.71
CA LYS A 190 3.50 -2.83 14.80
C LYS A 190 3.58 -4.30 14.41
N VAL A 191 2.88 -4.71 13.36
CA VAL A 191 2.87 -6.11 12.85
C VAL A 191 4.27 -6.61 12.48
N MET A 192 5.21 -5.69 12.23
CA MET A 192 6.60 -6.03 11.95
C MET A 192 7.55 -5.99 13.14
N GLU A 193 7.23 -5.19 14.15
CA GLU A 193 7.94 -5.20 15.43
C GLU A 193 7.57 -6.48 16.20
N ASP A 194 6.33 -6.94 16.03
CA ASP A 194 5.85 -8.24 16.47
C ASP A 194 5.79 -9.25 15.33
N LYS A 195 6.90 -9.94 15.07
CA LYS A 195 6.81 -11.32 14.55
C LYS A 195 6.20 -12.32 15.57
N THR A 196 5.56 -11.81 16.61
CA THR A 196 4.98 -12.56 17.73
C THR A 196 3.58 -12.08 18.10
N ILE A 197 2.81 -11.50 17.19
CA ILE A 197 1.35 -11.62 17.28
C ILE A 197 0.97 -12.83 16.43
N TYR A 198 1.34 -14.01 16.93
CA TYR A 198 0.44 -15.12 16.74
C TYR A 198 -0.85 -14.70 17.44
N LEU A 199 -2.01 -14.99 16.84
CA LEU A 199 -3.18 -15.23 17.66
C LEU A 199 -2.71 -16.16 18.78
N ASP A 200 -2.93 -15.79 20.05
CA ASP A 200 -2.58 -16.72 21.12
C ASP A 200 -3.25 -18.07 20.81
N GLU A 201 -2.66 -19.17 21.31
CA GLU A 201 -3.12 -20.52 20.97
C GLU A 201 -4.65 -20.66 21.18
N PHE A 202 -5.18 -19.97 22.18
CA PHE A 202 -6.60 -19.90 22.46
C PHE A 202 -7.40 -19.20 21.34
N SER A 203 -6.92 -18.06 20.83
CA SER A 203 -7.52 -17.33 19.74
C SER A 203 -7.48 -18.11 18.41
N GLU A 204 -6.39 -18.83 18.13
CA GLU A 204 -6.33 -19.78 16.99
C GLU A 204 -7.35 -20.91 17.14
N GLN A 205 -7.45 -21.50 18.34
CA GLN A 205 -8.43 -22.55 18.63
C GLN A 205 -9.87 -22.03 18.47
N ILE A 206 -10.16 -20.80 18.91
CA ILE A 206 -11.46 -20.16 18.72
C ILE A 206 -11.75 -19.98 17.24
N LEU A 207 -10.83 -19.38 16.47
CA LEU A 207 -11.05 -19.13 15.05
C LEU A 207 -11.22 -20.43 14.27
N GLU A 208 -10.44 -21.46 14.58
CA GLU A 208 -10.59 -22.78 13.97
C GLU A 208 -11.94 -23.43 14.31
N GLY A 209 -12.39 -23.30 15.56
CA GLY A 209 -13.72 -23.71 15.99
C GLY A 209 -14.83 -22.97 15.23
N MET A 210 -14.69 -21.65 15.08
CA MET A 210 -15.63 -20.81 14.34
C MET A 210 -15.66 -21.15 12.84
N ARG A 211 -14.50 -21.40 12.21
CA ARG A 211 -14.42 -21.84 10.81
C ARG A 211 -15.13 -23.18 10.61
N LYS A 212 -14.91 -24.16 11.49
CA LYS A 212 -15.62 -25.45 11.47
C LYS A 212 -17.12 -25.28 11.66
N ALA A 213 -17.56 -24.45 12.60
CA ALA A 213 -18.96 -24.16 12.83
C ALA A 213 -19.62 -23.51 11.61
N MET A 214 -18.96 -22.52 11.01
CA MET A 214 -19.44 -21.84 9.81
C MET A 214 -19.51 -22.77 8.60
N LYS A 215 -18.47 -23.60 8.39
CA LYS A 215 -18.46 -24.63 7.34
C LYS A 215 -19.61 -25.61 7.51
N LYS A 216 -19.85 -26.08 8.74
CA LYS A 216 -20.96 -26.97 9.05
C LYS A 216 -22.31 -26.30 8.77
N LEU A 217 -22.48 -25.04 9.16
CA LEU A 217 -23.69 -24.26 8.89
C LEU A 217 -23.95 -24.16 7.38
N VAL A 218 -22.96 -23.66 6.62
CA VAL A 218 -23.07 -23.50 5.15
C VAL A 218 -23.38 -24.83 4.46
N VAL A 219 -22.67 -25.91 4.81
CA VAL A 219 -22.91 -27.24 4.21
C VAL A 219 -24.30 -27.78 4.57
N THR A 220 -24.77 -27.57 5.79
CA THR A 220 -26.09 -28.06 6.22
C THR A 220 -27.21 -27.29 5.53
N SER A 221 -27.14 -25.96 5.55
CA SER A 221 -28.12 -25.10 4.85
C SER A 221 -28.09 -25.34 3.34
N ALA A 222 -26.93 -25.58 2.72
CA ALA A 222 -26.84 -25.92 1.30
C ALA A 222 -27.54 -27.24 0.95
N LYS A 223 -27.49 -28.25 1.84
CA LYS A 223 -28.22 -29.52 1.67
C LYS A 223 -29.73 -29.35 1.82
N MET A 224 -30.16 -28.37 2.61
CA MET A 224 -31.57 -28.03 2.84
C MET A 224 -32.12 -27.02 1.83
N ASP A 225 -31.30 -26.59 0.86
CA ASP A 225 -31.61 -25.54 -0.12
C ASP A 225 -32.03 -24.20 0.52
N GLU A 226 -31.44 -23.90 1.68
CA GLU A 226 -31.70 -22.69 2.45
C GLU A 226 -30.79 -21.54 2.00
N GLU A 227 -31.25 -20.32 2.29
CA GLU A 227 -30.45 -19.11 2.19
C GLU A 227 -29.88 -18.72 3.55
N LEU A 228 -28.69 -18.12 3.53
CA LEU A 228 -28.07 -17.53 4.70
C LEU A 228 -28.05 -16.01 4.56
N VAL A 229 -28.46 -15.33 5.62
CA VAL A 229 -28.35 -13.88 5.73
C VAL A 229 -26.91 -13.55 6.10
N ILE A 230 -26.18 -12.96 5.17
CA ILE A 230 -24.78 -12.56 5.35
C ILE A 230 -24.60 -11.07 5.11
N ARG A 231 -23.52 -10.53 5.63
CA ARG A 231 -23.04 -9.20 5.28
C ARG A 231 -22.02 -9.33 4.17
N ASP A 232 -22.24 -8.68 3.03
CA ASP A 232 -21.29 -8.69 1.92
C ASP A 232 -20.07 -7.79 2.20
N LYS A 233 -19.13 -7.78 1.25
CA LYS A 233 -17.89 -6.99 1.36
C LYS A 233 -18.13 -5.48 1.41
N ASP A 234 -19.29 -5.02 0.96
CA ASP A 234 -19.71 -3.62 0.95
C ASP A 234 -20.53 -3.28 2.21
N GLY A 235 -20.65 -4.22 3.16
CA GLY A 235 -21.37 -4.02 4.41
C GLY A 235 -22.88 -4.16 4.31
N GLN A 236 -23.43 -4.55 3.16
CA GLN A 236 -24.86 -4.72 2.96
C GLN A 236 -25.31 -6.10 3.44
N VAL A 237 -26.49 -6.14 4.08
CA VAL A 237 -27.11 -7.40 4.51
C VAL A 237 -27.86 -7.98 3.32
N ARG A 238 -27.54 -9.21 2.95
CA ARG A 238 -28.17 -9.94 1.83
C ARG A 238 -28.48 -11.37 2.23
N SER A 239 -29.59 -11.87 1.72
CA SER A 239 -29.90 -13.31 1.74
C SER A 239 -29.21 -13.95 0.54
N VAL A 240 -28.42 -14.99 0.78
CA VAL A 240 -27.63 -15.67 -0.26
C VAL A 240 -27.86 -17.18 -0.19
N PRO A 241 -28.17 -17.86 -1.31
CA PRO A 241 -28.28 -19.30 -1.33
C PRO A 241 -27.02 -19.97 -0.78
N ALA A 242 -27.17 -20.85 0.22
CA ALA A 242 -26.02 -21.45 0.91
C ALA A 242 -25.12 -22.27 -0.04
N LYS A 243 -25.68 -22.81 -1.13
CA LYS A 243 -24.92 -23.50 -2.20
C LYS A 243 -23.87 -22.59 -2.86
N GLU A 244 -24.16 -21.30 -3.00
CA GLU A 244 -23.21 -20.33 -3.55
C GLU A 244 -22.04 -20.07 -2.60
N LEU A 245 -22.19 -20.34 -1.30
CA LEU A 245 -21.15 -20.10 -0.29
C LEU A 245 -20.20 -21.30 -0.09
N LEU A 246 -20.50 -22.47 -0.68
CA LEU A 246 -19.69 -23.69 -0.53
C LEU A 246 -18.22 -23.48 -0.94
N HIS A 247 -17.99 -22.82 -2.07
CA HIS A 247 -16.64 -22.54 -2.57
C HIS A 247 -15.80 -21.61 -1.66
N ILE A 248 -16.46 -20.90 -0.73
CA ILE A 248 -15.80 -20.01 0.24
C ILE A 248 -15.31 -20.83 1.42
N VAL A 249 -16.13 -21.76 1.92
CA VAL A 249 -15.82 -22.56 3.12
C VAL A 249 -14.95 -23.78 2.83
N GLU A 250 -14.75 -24.15 1.56
CA GLU A 250 -13.81 -25.19 1.14
C GLU A 250 -12.34 -24.73 1.16
N LYS A 251 -12.09 -23.42 1.22
CA LYS A 251 -10.74 -22.84 1.30
C LYS A 251 -10.14 -22.88 2.70
N TYR A 252 -10.94 -23.29 3.69
CA TYR A 252 -10.56 -23.49 5.09
C TYR A 252 -10.73 -24.97 5.46
#